data_AF-A0A947CUM9-F1
#
_entry.id   AF-A0A947CUM9-F1
#
_cell.length_a   1.000
_cell.length_b   1.000
_cell.length_c   1.000
_cell.angle_alpha   90.00
_cell.angle_beta   90.00
_cell.angle_gamma   90.00
#
_symmetry.space_group_name_H-M   'P 1'
#
loop_
_entity.id
_entity.type
_entity.pdbx_description
1 polymer ?
#
loop_
_entity_poly.entity_id
_entity_poly.type
_entity_poly.pdbx_seq_one_letter_code
_entity_poly.pdbx_strand_id
1 'polypeptide(L)'
;MKSCVKCGSDLPDSALHCVFCGAKQQGAGPDSPSPAAGKKSKTMMGYPGMAADVLKKAQKQREAGVTPEPVYSDTDEVPVVRKRLGPHQGPGQGPHKAPAVHEKATVALSPDQAPQLGGPPPPAQGSGRERRDSGPPAPHSGPVGAETAYAPPGGSFGAPPPMHDASGPAVAPPSGGPAPGFGPAQHYGSPQHYDSPPPGMGGLGGPPGYGPPPGMGRGAPSPAHAQPPYLASETEGRHWAPHEPWQQSLKTLLLVFGVLLAACFVAPWAVVAGKASFSWSLLSAEAFAQKLPPLLLAGSALLALVFAFTPLSMKGRGLAAGLLGFACLQTLPVLQFAQTVGDAFSVQLLVGTLTGLLATLTLIPGLLLRGHYREALLPRILTTIGVLCVLAPVLIPVGGSLPLVGLLKASFSAPVQISTLVTFVYVVLAVLALLVWLPPSTGAGAGILAWLFILQPLLLTWSAAFADGFDFGVIKAGLATIFYLPLAAVGWLTLSGHGIAAFLGKGLERP
;
A
#
# COMPACT_ATOMS: atom_id res chain seq x y z
N MET A 1 -24.04 11.89 29.02
CA MET A 1 -23.92 11.08 27.79
C MET A 1 -25.03 11.53 26.87
N LYS A 2 -24.68 11.95 25.66
CA LYS A 2 -25.63 12.43 24.65
C LYS A 2 -25.68 11.44 23.49
N SER A 3 -26.86 11.14 22.99
CA SER A 3 -27.01 10.33 21.78
C SER A 3 -26.81 11.18 20.54
N CYS A 4 -26.15 10.63 19.53
CA CYS A 4 -25.98 11.31 18.25
C CYS A 4 -27.36 11.56 17.62
N VAL A 5 -27.69 12.82 17.33
CA VAL A 5 -28.97 13.18 16.69
C VAL A 5 -29.20 12.47 15.36
N LYS A 6 -28.13 12.10 14.65
CA LYS A 6 -28.24 11.44 13.34
C LYS A 6 -28.27 9.91 13.39
N CYS A 7 -27.55 9.28 14.32
CA CYS A 7 -27.39 7.82 14.32
C CYS A 7 -27.68 7.14 15.66
N GLY A 8 -28.13 7.89 16.67
CA GLY A 8 -28.50 7.38 17.99
C GLY A 8 -27.33 6.91 18.87
N SER A 9 -26.11 6.81 18.34
CA SER A 9 -24.95 6.30 19.08
C SER A 9 -24.57 7.21 20.24
N ASP A 10 -24.31 6.62 21.40
CA ASP A 10 -23.89 7.35 22.60
C ASP A 10 -22.52 8.02 22.41
N LEU A 11 -22.43 9.27 22.84
CA LEU A 11 -21.26 10.12 22.74
C LEU A 11 -20.95 10.77 24.10
N PRO A 12 -19.67 11.03 24.38
CA PRO A 12 -19.30 11.88 25.51
C PRO A 12 -19.84 13.29 25.29
N ASP A 13 -20.27 13.96 26.36
CA ASP A 13 -20.99 15.24 26.28
C ASP A 13 -20.16 16.36 25.60
N SER A 14 -18.83 16.23 25.59
CA SER A 14 -17.88 17.13 24.93
C SER A 14 -17.69 16.89 23.41
N ALA A 15 -18.23 15.82 22.82
CA ALA A 15 -18.00 15.51 21.40
C ALA A 15 -18.73 16.50 20.48
N LEU A 16 -17.99 17.32 19.73
CA LEU A 16 -18.55 18.25 18.73
C LEU A 16 -19.01 17.53 17.45
N HIS A 17 -18.49 16.33 17.19
CA HIS A 17 -18.83 15.49 16.05
C HIS A 17 -19.08 14.06 16.51
N CYS A 18 -20.05 13.38 15.89
CA CYS A 18 -20.23 11.95 16.11
C CYS A 18 -19.08 11.18 15.45
N VAL A 19 -18.36 10.39 16.23
CA VAL A 19 -17.24 9.56 15.72
C VAL A 19 -17.72 8.52 14.70
N PHE A 20 -18.97 8.09 14.78
CA PHE A 20 -19.51 7.05 13.93
C PHE A 20 -20.05 7.56 12.59
N CYS A 21 -20.75 8.71 12.57
CA CYS A 21 -21.39 9.22 11.35
C CYS A 21 -20.91 10.60 10.90
N GLY A 22 -19.96 11.21 11.62
CA GLY A 22 -19.40 12.54 11.32
C GLY A 22 -20.34 13.72 11.56
N ALA A 23 -21.60 13.47 11.96
CA ALA A 23 -22.58 14.52 12.18
C ALA A 23 -22.12 15.48 13.28
N LYS A 24 -22.11 16.78 12.95
CA LYS A 24 -21.84 17.85 13.91
C LYS A 24 -22.97 17.83 14.95
N GLN A 25 -22.62 17.61 16.20
CA GLN A 25 -23.57 17.69 17.30
C GLN A 25 -23.86 19.18 17.52
N GLN A 26 -25.13 19.56 17.65
CA GLN A 26 -25.48 20.93 18.02
C GLN A 26 -24.83 21.20 19.38
N GLY A 27 -23.77 22.02 19.37
CA GLY A 27 -23.11 22.46 20.59
C GLY A 27 -24.13 23.26 21.40
N ALA A 28 -24.13 23.04 22.71
CA ALA A 28 -24.94 23.81 23.63
C ALA A 28 -24.75 25.30 23.32
N GLY A 29 -25.85 26.03 23.16
CA GLY A 29 -25.84 27.44 22.79
C GLY A 29 -25.01 28.29 23.75
N PRO A 30 -24.70 29.54 23.35
CA PRO A 30 -23.81 30.46 24.08
C PRO A 30 -24.22 30.77 25.54
N ASP A 31 -25.40 30.32 25.99
CA ASP A 31 -25.94 30.61 27.32
C ASP A 31 -25.73 29.47 28.34
N SER A 32 -24.95 28.45 28.01
CA SER A 32 -24.58 27.40 28.97
C SER A 32 -23.47 27.92 29.89
N PRO A 33 -23.63 27.95 31.23
CA PRO A 33 -22.62 28.49 32.13
C PRO A 33 -21.30 27.72 31.97
N SER A 34 -20.33 28.41 31.38
CA SER A 34 -18.97 27.89 31.18
C SER A 34 -18.39 27.48 32.54
N PRO A 35 -17.96 26.22 32.74
CA PRO A 35 -17.25 25.86 33.95
C PRO A 35 -15.96 26.69 34.00
N ALA A 36 -15.80 27.40 35.12
CA ALA A 36 -14.72 28.34 35.36
C ALA A 36 -13.35 27.73 35.00
N ALA A 37 -12.63 28.44 34.12
CA ALA A 37 -11.27 28.11 33.70
C ALA A 37 -10.30 28.25 34.89
N GLY A 38 -10.20 27.20 35.70
CA GLY A 38 -9.12 27.02 36.64
C GLY A 38 -7.81 26.82 35.86
N LYS A 39 -6.89 27.78 35.99
CA LYS A 39 -5.49 27.63 35.57
C LYS A 39 -4.90 26.38 36.23
N LYS A 40 -4.89 25.25 35.50
CA LYS A 40 -4.10 24.00 35.66
C LYS A 40 -4.90 22.77 35.16
N SER A 41 -5.28 22.73 33.88
CA SER A 41 -5.66 21.46 33.24
C SER A 41 -4.43 20.83 32.60
N LYS A 42 -3.85 19.84 33.27
CA LYS A 42 -2.78 18.98 32.75
C LYS A 42 -3.33 18.16 31.58
N THR A 43 -2.85 18.40 30.37
CA THR A 43 -3.06 17.50 29.23
C THR A 43 -2.19 16.25 29.41
N MET A 44 -2.81 15.08 29.41
CA MET A 44 -2.20 13.76 29.58
C MET A 44 -1.48 13.31 28.29
N MET A 45 -0.50 14.09 27.84
CA MET A 45 0.61 13.74 26.93
C MET A 45 1.42 15.03 26.74
N GLY A 46 2.34 15.29 27.66
CA GLY A 46 3.19 16.48 27.66
C GLY A 46 4.41 16.29 26.78
N TYR A 47 4.39 16.82 25.56
CA TYR A 47 5.58 17.13 24.76
C TYR A 47 5.45 18.40 23.88
N PRO A 48 5.19 19.61 24.45
CA PRO A 48 5.53 20.85 23.75
C PRO A 48 6.61 21.58 24.56
N GLY A 49 7.87 21.19 24.40
CA GLY A 49 8.99 21.87 25.09
C GLY A 49 10.36 21.48 24.55
N MET A 50 10.61 20.19 24.28
CA MET A 50 11.94 19.74 23.85
C MET A 50 12.33 20.19 22.45
N ALA A 51 11.38 20.34 21.51
CA ALA A 51 11.72 20.77 20.15
C ALA A 51 12.24 22.21 20.11
N ALA A 52 11.70 23.10 20.95
CA ALA A 52 12.16 24.48 21.04
C ALA A 52 13.54 24.58 21.71
N ASP A 53 13.81 23.75 22.72
CA ASP A 53 15.11 23.74 23.41
C ASP A 53 16.23 23.13 22.58
N VAL A 54 15.94 22.13 21.73
CA VAL A 54 16.91 21.55 20.80
C VAL A 54 17.29 22.55 19.70
N LEU A 55 16.32 23.29 19.15
CA LEU A 55 16.57 24.35 18.18
C LEU A 55 17.39 25.51 18.79
N LYS A 56 17.10 25.88 20.04
CA LYS A 56 17.85 26.94 20.74
C LYS A 56 19.27 26.51 21.08
N LYS A 57 19.51 25.23 21.43
CA LYS A 57 20.86 24.68 21.62
C LYS A 57 21.63 24.60 20.30
N ALA A 58 20.99 24.21 19.20
CA ALA A 58 21.63 24.14 17.89
C ALA A 58 22.02 25.55 17.36
N GLN A 59 21.20 26.57 17.59
CA GLN A 59 21.55 27.96 17.26
C GLN A 59 22.72 28.46 18.13
N LYS A 60 22.68 28.20 19.44
CA LYS A 60 23.75 28.62 20.36
C LYS A 60 25.10 27.95 20.05
N GLN A 61 25.10 26.72 19.55
CA GLN A 61 26.32 26.02 19.09
C GLN A 61 26.86 26.58 17.78
N ARG A 62 26.00 27.09 16.88
CA ARG A 62 26.43 27.78 15.65
C ARG A 62 27.01 29.17 15.94
N GLU A 63 26.45 29.89 16.91
CA GLU A 63 26.96 31.20 17.33
C GLU A 63 28.28 31.10 18.09
N ALA A 64 28.57 29.96 18.73
CA ALA A 64 29.80 29.73 19.49
C ALA A 64 31.02 29.42 18.61
N GLY A 65 30.90 29.36 17.28
CA GLY A 65 32.03 29.17 16.37
C GLY A 65 32.79 27.84 16.54
N VAL A 66 32.18 26.85 17.20
CA VAL A 66 32.80 25.53 17.40
C VAL A 66 32.62 24.72 16.12
N THR A 67 33.62 24.75 15.24
CA THR A 67 33.78 23.76 14.17
C THR A 67 34.04 22.40 14.80
N PRO A 68 33.22 21.36 14.53
CA PRO A 68 33.52 20.01 14.99
C PRO A 68 34.81 19.53 14.30
N GLU A 69 35.80 19.15 15.09
CA GLU A 69 37.01 18.47 14.60
C GLU A 69 36.62 17.15 13.91
N PRO A 70 37.27 16.80 12.78
CA PRO A 70 37.11 15.49 12.18
C PRO A 70 37.70 14.44 13.13
N VAL A 71 36.83 13.56 13.63
CA VAL A 71 37.23 12.33 14.33
C VAL A 71 37.87 11.40 13.30
N TYR A 72 39.20 11.37 13.28
CA TYR A 72 39.99 10.39 12.54
C TYR A 72 39.99 9.09 13.37
N SER A 73 39.31 8.05 12.90
CA SER A 73 39.36 6.73 13.53
C SER A 73 40.58 5.97 13.01
N ASP A 74 41.65 5.95 13.80
CA ASP A 74 42.73 4.97 13.67
C ASP A 74 42.19 3.58 14.05
N THR A 75 41.98 2.73 13.06
CA THR A 75 41.89 1.27 13.25
C THR A 75 42.61 0.58 12.12
N ASP A 76 43.92 0.43 12.25
CA ASP A 76 44.73 -0.58 11.56
C ASP A 76 45.71 -1.18 12.57
N GLU A 77 45.29 -2.22 13.28
CA GLU A 77 46.22 -3.25 13.79
C GLU A 77 45.54 -4.63 13.76
N VAL A 78 45.94 -5.44 12.79
CA VAL A 78 45.62 -6.87 12.70
C VAL A 78 46.66 -7.64 13.52
N PRO A 79 46.30 -8.36 14.59
CA PRO A 79 47.22 -9.26 15.26
C PRO A 79 47.30 -10.59 14.49
N VAL A 80 48.46 -10.85 13.87
CA VAL A 80 48.83 -12.16 13.33
C VAL A 80 49.02 -13.14 14.49
N VAL A 81 48.00 -13.96 14.76
CA VAL A 81 48.07 -15.07 15.71
C VAL A 81 48.86 -16.22 15.08
N ARG A 82 50.16 -16.29 15.39
CA ARG A 82 51.00 -17.47 15.18
C ARG A 82 50.54 -18.61 16.10
N LYS A 83 49.93 -19.64 15.51
CA LYS A 83 49.72 -20.95 16.16
C LYS A 83 51.08 -21.55 16.56
N ARG A 84 51.35 -21.65 17.87
CA ARG A 84 52.38 -22.50 18.45
C ARG A 84 51.92 -23.96 18.34
N LEU A 85 52.61 -24.76 17.54
CA LEU A 85 52.63 -26.22 17.70
C LEU A 85 53.72 -26.57 18.70
N GLY A 86 53.34 -27.29 19.77
CA GLY A 86 54.27 -27.92 20.70
C GLY A 86 54.83 -29.24 20.15
N PRO A 87 55.98 -29.72 20.68
CA PRO A 87 56.75 -30.80 20.09
C PRO A 87 56.37 -32.17 20.65
N HIS A 88 56.31 -33.18 19.77
CA HIS A 88 56.53 -34.57 20.13
C HIS A 88 57.88 -35.03 19.57
N GLN A 89 58.65 -35.67 20.45
CA GLN A 89 59.98 -36.25 20.25
C GLN A 89 59.96 -37.45 19.29
N GLY A 90 61.06 -37.67 18.57
CA GLY A 90 61.44 -39.00 18.06
C GLY A 90 62.36 -38.97 16.82
N PRO A 91 63.42 -39.79 16.73
CA PRO A 91 64.68 -39.40 16.09
C PRO A 91 64.92 -40.06 14.73
N GLY A 92 65.70 -39.40 13.86
CA GLY A 92 66.25 -40.10 12.70
C GLY A 92 66.89 -39.20 11.64
N GLN A 93 68.23 -39.23 11.64
CA GLN A 93 69.09 -39.15 10.44
C GLN A 93 69.23 -37.84 9.66
N GLY A 94 70.50 -37.42 9.52
CA GLY A 94 71.02 -36.97 8.24
C GLY A 94 71.40 -35.49 8.15
N PRO A 95 72.69 -35.15 7.96
CA PRO A 95 73.13 -33.77 7.80
C PRO A 95 72.94 -33.31 6.35
N HIS A 96 72.81 -32.00 6.12
CA HIS A 96 73.69 -31.24 5.24
C HIS A 96 73.15 -29.83 4.93
N LYS A 97 74.06 -28.87 5.11
CA LYS A 97 74.28 -27.62 4.34
C LYS A 97 73.23 -26.50 4.40
N ALA A 98 73.65 -25.44 5.09
CA ALA A 98 73.43 -24.04 4.70
C ALA A 98 74.00 -23.77 3.28
N PRO A 99 73.55 -22.71 2.58
CA PRO A 99 74.07 -21.37 2.88
C PRO A 99 73.05 -20.21 2.79
N ALA A 100 73.20 -19.29 3.74
CA ALA A 100 73.50 -17.87 3.59
C ALA A 100 72.88 -17.01 2.44
N VAL A 101 72.23 -15.93 2.90
CA VAL A 101 72.50 -14.51 2.56
C VAL A 101 72.15 -14.03 1.13
N HIS A 102 71.17 -13.13 1.00
CA HIS A 102 71.48 -11.73 0.72
C HIS A 102 70.29 -10.79 0.95
N GLU A 103 70.66 -9.70 1.60
CA GLU A 103 69.94 -8.52 2.04
C GLU A 103 69.91 -7.46 0.92
N LYS A 104 68.95 -6.53 1.03
CA LYS A 104 68.94 -5.14 0.48
C LYS A 104 68.57 -4.92 -0.99
N ALA A 105 67.48 -4.16 -1.21
CA ALA A 105 67.52 -2.70 -1.44
C ALA A 105 66.40 -2.23 -2.38
N THR A 106 65.59 -1.35 -1.82
CA THR A 106 64.67 -0.37 -2.39
C THR A 106 65.34 0.53 -3.44
N VAL A 107 64.68 0.79 -4.58
CA VAL A 107 64.82 2.04 -5.35
C VAL A 107 63.46 2.41 -5.96
N ALA A 108 63.12 3.68 -5.88
CA ALA A 108 61.88 4.32 -6.30
C ALA A 108 62.02 5.02 -7.67
N LEU A 109 60.85 5.24 -8.30
CA LEU A 109 60.48 6.34 -9.22
C LEU A 109 61.16 6.49 -10.60
N SER A 110 60.37 6.29 -11.67
CA SER A 110 60.04 7.37 -12.64
C SER A 110 58.92 6.97 -13.61
N PRO A 111 57.97 7.87 -13.91
CA PRO A 111 57.01 7.73 -15.00
C PRO A 111 57.47 8.51 -16.22
N ASP A 112 57.63 7.87 -17.37
CA ASP A 112 57.56 8.49 -18.71
C ASP A 112 57.82 7.43 -19.78
N GLN A 113 56.77 7.00 -20.48
CA GLN A 113 56.87 6.48 -21.86
C GLN A 113 55.48 6.21 -22.47
N ALA A 114 55.07 7.10 -23.38
CA ALA A 114 54.41 6.75 -24.63
C ALA A 114 55.45 6.98 -25.77
N PRO A 115 55.29 6.57 -27.04
CA PRO A 115 54.11 5.98 -27.72
C PRO A 115 54.45 4.79 -28.68
N GLN A 116 53.46 4.38 -29.50
CA GLN A 116 53.48 3.60 -30.77
C GLN A 116 52.69 2.27 -30.73
N LEU A 117 51.54 2.16 -31.42
CA LEU A 117 51.32 1.91 -32.87
C LEU A 117 51.59 0.46 -33.31
N GLY A 118 50.52 -0.24 -33.70
CA GLY A 118 50.52 -1.25 -34.77
C GLY A 118 50.73 -2.72 -34.38
N GLY A 119 49.63 -3.50 -34.35
CA GLY A 119 49.68 -4.97 -34.36
C GLY A 119 48.42 -5.57 -35.01
N PRO A 120 48.53 -6.46 -36.01
CA PRO A 120 47.39 -7.05 -36.74
C PRO A 120 46.70 -8.19 -35.95
N PRO A 121 45.43 -8.51 -36.25
CA PRO A 121 44.71 -9.60 -35.57
C PRO A 121 45.17 -10.99 -36.04
N PRO A 122 45.19 -12.01 -35.15
CA PRO A 122 45.52 -13.38 -35.50
C PRO A 122 44.38 -14.11 -36.25
N PRO A 123 44.72 -15.15 -37.05
CA PRO A 123 43.79 -15.79 -37.98
C PRO A 123 42.85 -16.81 -37.32
N ALA A 124 41.68 -16.96 -37.93
CA ALA A 124 40.67 -17.97 -37.63
C ALA A 124 41.22 -19.39 -37.90
N GLN A 125 41.16 -20.26 -36.89
CA GLN A 125 41.31 -21.70 -37.06
C GLN A 125 39.94 -22.34 -37.19
N GLY A 126 39.71 -22.93 -38.36
CA GLY A 126 38.66 -23.90 -38.60
C GLY A 126 39.17 -25.34 -38.45
N SER A 127 38.35 -26.19 -37.85
CA SER A 127 38.31 -27.64 -37.99
C SER A 127 36.94 -28.06 -37.46
N GLY A 128 36.02 -28.74 -38.16
CA GLY A 128 36.15 -29.68 -39.24
C GLY A 128 35.81 -31.09 -38.73
N ARG A 129 34.53 -31.50 -38.84
CA ARG A 129 33.96 -32.88 -38.81
C ARG A 129 32.48 -32.82 -38.38
N GLU A 130 31.52 -33.60 -38.85
CA GLU A 130 31.45 -34.57 -39.93
C GLU A 130 29.95 -34.78 -40.28
N ARG A 131 29.71 -34.84 -41.58
CA ARG A 131 28.57 -35.33 -42.36
C ARG A 131 27.69 -36.43 -41.70
N ARG A 132 26.37 -36.31 -41.82
CA ARG A 132 25.54 -37.38 -42.43
C ARG A 132 24.27 -36.85 -43.06
N ASP A 133 24.13 -37.26 -44.31
CA ASP A 133 23.08 -36.97 -45.29
C ASP A 133 21.75 -37.66 -44.93
N SER A 134 20.63 -37.01 -45.25
CA SER A 134 19.54 -37.57 -46.07
C SER A 134 18.42 -36.54 -46.26
N GLY A 135 18.29 -36.01 -47.48
CA GLY A 135 17.04 -35.46 -48.01
C GLY A 135 16.41 -36.43 -49.01
N PRO A 136 15.56 -35.97 -49.95
CA PRO A 136 14.22 -35.38 -49.75
C PRO A 136 13.22 -36.19 -50.67
N PRO A 137 12.05 -35.75 -51.20
CA PRO A 137 11.62 -34.39 -51.60
C PRO A 137 10.17 -33.96 -51.26
N ALA A 138 9.97 -32.65 -51.40
CA ALA A 138 8.69 -31.95 -51.63
C ALA A 138 8.12 -32.34 -53.04
N PRO A 139 7.04 -31.74 -53.63
CA PRO A 139 6.43 -30.43 -53.36
C PRO A 139 4.89 -30.36 -53.49
N HIS A 140 4.29 -29.19 -53.21
CA HIS A 140 3.44 -28.46 -54.16
C HIS A 140 2.85 -27.17 -53.54
N SER A 141 2.46 -26.28 -54.45
CA SER A 141 2.47 -24.83 -54.37
C SER A 141 1.10 -24.23 -54.74
N GLY A 142 0.60 -23.28 -53.92
CA GLY A 142 -0.35 -22.19 -54.24
C GLY A 142 -1.79 -22.57 -54.67
N PRO A 143 -2.68 -21.60 -55.00
CA PRO A 143 -2.72 -20.16 -54.68
C PRO A 143 -4.14 -19.62 -54.26
N VAL A 144 -4.18 -18.35 -53.79
CA VAL A 144 -5.23 -17.29 -53.86
C VAL A 144 -6.75 -17.63 -53.87
N GLY A 145 -7.53 -16.99 -52.99
CA GLY A 145 -8.99 -16.83 -53.13
C GLY A 145 -9.62 -15.89 -52.10
N ALA A 146 -10.42 -14.93 -52.58
CA ALA A 146 -11.13 -13.88 -51.84
C ALA A 146 -12.55 -14.30 -51.40
N GLU A 147 -13.21 -13.43 -50.62
CA GLU A 147 -14.63 -13.40 -50.23
C GLU A 147 -15.12 -14.57 -49.34
N THR A 148 -15.66 -14.34 -48.14
CA THR A 148 -17.02 -13.81 -47.95
C THR A 148 -17.27 -13.53 -46.46
N ALA A 149 -18.11 -12.54 -46.19
CA ALA A 149 -18.68 -12.23 -44.89
C ALA A 149 -19.52 -13.42 -44.36
N TYR A 150 -19.30 -13.81 -43.10
CA TYR A 150 -20.20 -14.69 -42.37
C TYR A 150 -20.76 -13.94 -41.15
N ALA A 151 -22.07 -13.73 -41.18
CA ALA A 151 -22.86 -13.22 -40.07
C ALA A 151 -22.91 -14.25 -38.92
N PRO A 152 -23.04 -13.81 -37.65
CA PRO A 152 -23.33 -14.71 -36.55
C PRO A 152 -24.79 -15.19 -36.61
N PRO A 153 -25.08 -16.48 -36.37
CA PRO A 153 -26.45 -16.97 -36.31
C PRO A 153 -27.12 -16.49 -35.02
N GLY A 154 -28.30 -15.89 -35.19
CA GLY A 154 -29.20 -15.51 -34.11
C GLY A 154 -29.71 -16.74 -33.35
N GLY A 155 -29.32 -16.84 -32.08
CA GLY A 155 -29.94 -17.75 -31.12
C GLY A 155 -31.19 -17.12 -30.53
N SER A 156 -32.34 -17.63 -30.95
CA SER A 156 -33.65 -17.38 -30.34
C SER A 156 -33.64 -17.79 -28.87
N PHE A 157 -33.91 -16.83 -27.97
CA PHE A 157 -34.21 -17.11 -26.57
C PHE A 157 -35.53 -17.91 -26.51
N GLY A 158 -35.39 -19.20 -26.17
CA GLY A 158 -36.50 -20.08 -25.84
C GLY A 158 -37.20 -19.64 -24.57
N ALA A 159 -38.52 -19.75 -24.60
CA ALA A 159 -39.41 -19.60 -23.47
C ALA A 159 -39.07 -20.58 -22.33
N PRO A 160 -39.35 -20.22 -21.05
CA PRO A 160 -39.18 -21.13 -19.93
C PRO A 160 -40.18 -22.30 -19.99
N PRO A 161 -39.79 -23.51 -19.55
CA PRO A 161 -40.65 -24.69 -19.57
C PRO A 161 -41.81 -24.60 -18.54
N PRO A 162 -42.93 -25.30 -18.78
CA PRO A 162 -44.07 -25.34 -17.87
C PRO A 162 -43.72 -26.13 -16.60
N MET A 163 -44.05 -25.56 -15.44
CA MET A 163 -43.99 -26.27 -14.17
C MET A 163 -45.03 -27.39 -14.15
N HIS A 164 -44.57 -28.59 -13.83
CA HIS A 164 -45.39 -29.77 -13.58
C HIS A 164 -46.11 -29.67 -12.24
N ASP A 165 -47.36 -30.12 -12.27
CA ASP A 165 -48.25 -30.36 -11.14
C ASP A 165 -47.61 -31.17 -10.01
N ALA A 166 -47.70 -30.65 -8.79
CA ALA A 166 -47.59 -31.42 -7.58
C ALA A 166 -48.87 -31.20 -6.74
N SER A 167 -49.85 -32.05 -7.00
CA SER A 167 -51.04 -32.26 -6.18
C SER A 167 -50.64 -32.83 -4.81
N GLY A 168 -50.91 -32.06 -3.74
CA GLY A 168 -50.84 -32.48 -2.34
C GLY A 168 -51.96 -31.82 -1.54
N PRO A 169 -52.52 -32.49 -0.51
CA PRO A 169 -53.89 -32.28 -0.06
C PRO A 169 -54.10 -31.01 0.76
N ALA A 170 -55.22 -30.35 0.48
CA ALA A 170 -55.70 -29.16 1.15
C ALA A 170 -56.06 -29.44 2.62
N VAL A 171 -55.36 -28.75 3.53
CA VAL A 171 -55.80 -28.57 4.92
C VAL A 171 -56.50 -27.23 5.01
N ALA A 172 -57.80 -27.26 5.25
CA ALA A 172 -58.64 -26.09 5.47
C ALA A 172 -58.26 -25.38 6.78
N PRO A 173 -58.06 -24.05 6.78
CA PRO A 173 -58.02 -23.29 8.03
C PRO A 173 -59.45 -23.02 8.55
N PRO A 174 -59.66 -23.02 9.88
CA PRO A 174 -60.97 -22.88 10.48
C PRO A 174 -61.53 -21.47 10.33
N SER A 175 -62.79 -21.41 9.91
CA SER A 175 -63.67 -20.27 9.96
C SER A 175 -64.03 -19.90 11.42
N GLY A 176 -63.95 -18.62 11.76
CA GLY A 176 -64.75 -18.05 12.84
C GLY A 176 -63.99 -17.21 13.86
N GLY A 177 -64.03 -15.89 13.69
CA GLY A 177 -63.69 -14.92 14.74
C GLY A 177 -64.20 -13.53 14.36
N PRO A 178 -65.06 -12.87 15.16
CA PRO A 178 -65.54 -11.53 14.89
C PRO A 178 -64.44 -10.49 15.16
N ALA A 179 -64.31 -9.52 14.26
CA ALA A 179 -63.40 -8.40 14.40
C ALA A 179 -63.90 -7.38 15.45
N PRO A 180 -63.09 -6.97 16.44
CA PRO A 180 -63.37 -5.81 17.25
C PRO A 180 -62.34 -4.70 17.04
N GLY A 181 -62.82 -3.52 16.66
CA GLY A 181 -62.31 -2.25 17.18
C GLY A 181 -61.23 -1.55 16.36
N PHE A 182 -61.69 -0.67 15.44
CA PHE A 182 -60.93 0.51 15.04
C PHE A 182 -60.66 1.40 16.27
N GLY A 183 -59.41 1.48 16.69
CA GLY A 183 -58.93 2.52 17.60
C GLY A 183 -58.57 3.79 16.82
N PRO A 184 -58.81 5.00 17.37
CA PRO A 184 -58.52 6.26 16.68
C PRO A 184 -57.02 6.51 16.57
N ALA A 185 -56.62 7.07 15.43
CA ALA A 185 -55.26 7.45 15.11
C ALA A 185 -54.68 8.38 16.20
N GLN A 186 -53.61 7.93 16.87
CA GLN A 186 -52.79 8.82 17.69
C GLN A 186 -51.99 9.75 16.78
N HIS A 187 -52.48 10.98 16.73
CA HIS A 187 -51.82 12.12 16.11
C HIS A 187 -50.55 12.44 16.93
N TYR A 188 -49.39 11.96 16.46
CA TYR A 188 -48.10 12.40 17.02
C TYR A 188 -47.88 13.86 16.64
N GLY A 189 -48.12 14.74 17.61
CA GLY A 189 -47.96 16.17 17.46
C GLY A 189 -46.51 16.56 17.16
N SER A 190 -46.32 17.30 16.08
CA SER A 190 -45.16 18.15 15.84
C SER A 190 -45.07 19.24 16.91
N PRO A 191 -43.89 19.54 17.49
CA PRO A 191 -43.74 20.69 18.39
C PRO A 191 -43.94 21.97 17.60
N GLN A 192 -45.05 22.67 17.84
CA GLN A 192 -45.24 24.04 17.37
C GLN A 192 -44.37 24.97 18.22
N HIS A 193 -43.24 25.40 17.67
CA HIS A 193 -42.54 26.58 18.16
C HIS A 193 -43.36 27.81 17.74
N TYR A 194 -44.16 28.31 18.69
CA TYR A 194 -44.79 29.63 18.61
C TYR A 194 -43.73 30.68 18.94
N ASP A 195 -43.23 31.38 17.92
CA ASP A 195 -42.60 32.70 18.09
C ASP A 195 -43.42 33.70 17.27
N SER A 196 -44.51 34.16 17.88
CA SER A 196 -45.29 35.30 17.39
C SER A 196 -44.60 36.58 17.85
N PRO A 197 -44.25 37.53 16.95
CA PRO A 197 -43.87 38.86 17.39
C PRO A 197 -45.12 39.64 17.88
N PRO A 198 -44.97 40.52 18.88
CA PRO A 198 -46.09 41.22 19.51
C PRO A 198 -46.76 42.23 18.55
N PRO A 199 -48.08 42.49 18.69
CA PRO A 199 -48.79 43.48 17.89
C PRO A 199 -48.39 44.90 18.36
N GLY A 200 -47.57 45.58 17.57
CA GLY A 200 -47.28 47.00 17.76
C GLY A 200 -48.48 47.86 17.35
N MET A 201 -48.99 48.61 18.32
CA MET A 201 -50.07 49.59 18.18
C MET A 201 -49.76 50.71 17.17
N GLY A 202 -50.84 51.32 16.68
CA GLY A 202 -50.86 52.31 15.62
C GLY A 202 -50.05 53.58 15.87
N GLY A 203 -49.58 54.15 14.76
CA GLY A 203 -49.05 55.50 14.66
C GLY A 203 -49.60 56.18 13.42
N LEU A 204 -50.59 57.06 13.64
CA LEU A 204 -51.11 58.00 12.66
C LEU A 204 -50.09 59.11 12.38
N GLY A 205 -49.91 59.47 11.10
CA GLY A 205 -49.56 60.82 10.67
C GLY A 205 -48.09 61.13 10.41
N GLY A 206 -47.71 61.22 9.12
CA GLY A 206 -46.50 61.90 8.66
C GLY A 206 -46.55 62.18 7.16
N PRO A 207 -46.24 63.41 6.69
CA PRO A 207 -46.39 63.83 5.29
C PRO A 207 -45.32 63.23 4.35
N PRO A 208 -45.54 63.24 3.02
CA PRO A 208 -44.69 62.54 2.06
C PRO A 208 -43.34 63.24 1.88
N GLY A 209 -42.34 62.78 2.62
CA GLY A 209 -40.94 63.12 2.40
C GLY A 209 -40.36 62.25 1.29
N TYR A 210 -39.88 62.88 0.22
CA TYR A 210 -39.00 62.27 -0.77
C TYR A 210 -37.72 61.77 -0.08
N GLY A 211 -37.69 60.48 0.24
CA GLY A 211 -36.51 59.80 0.74
C GLY A 211 -35.56 59.40 -0.39
N PRO A 212 -34.24 59.37 -0.13
CA PRO A 212 -33.21 59.04 -1.11
C PRO A 212 -33.37 57.61 -1.66
N PRO A 213 -32.88 57.32 -2.88
CA PRO A 213 -32.99 56.01 -3.50
C PRO A 213 -32.43 54.93 -2.55
N PRO A 214 -33.17 53.83 -2.33
CA PRO A 214 -32.73 52.73 -1.48
C PRO A 214 -31.35 52.28 -1.93
N GLY A 215 -30.37 52.48 -1.06
CA GLY A 215 -29.04 51.91 -1.23
C GLY A 215 -29.19 50.41 -1.46
N MET A 216 -28.39 49.88 -2.38
CA MET A 216 -28.22 48.45 -2.65
C MET A 216 -27.71 47.74 -1.40
N GLY A 217 -28.63 47.55 -0.45
CA GLY A 217 -28.43 46.87 0.80
C GLY A 217 -28.10 45.41 0.50
N ARG A 218 -26.85 45.08 0.80
CA ARG A 218 -26.36 43.78 1.28
C ARG A 218 -27.19 42.58 0.83
N GLY A 219 -26.58 41.85 -0.11
CA GLY A 219 -27.06 40.60 -0.70
C GLY A 219 -28.00 39.83 0.20
N ALA A 220 -29.24 39.68 -0.29
CA ALA A 220 -30.14 38.65 0.16
C ALA A 220 -29.32 37.34 0.24
N PRO A 221 -29.38 36.61 1.37
CA PRO A 221 -28.82 35.26 1.37
C PRO A 221 -29.48 34.53 0.20
N SER A 222 -28.70 34.20 -0.85
CA SER A 222 -28.53 32.80 -1.19
C SER A 222 -29.73 31.98 -0.76
N PRO A 223 -30.92 31.98 -1.42
CA PRO A 223 -31.99 31.09 -1.01
C PRO A 223 -31.37 29.72 -0.96
N ALA A 224 -31.14 29.24 0.27
CA ALA A 224 -30.56 27.95 0.51
C ALA A 224 -31.41 27.01 -0.32
N HIS A 225 -30.80 26.29 -1.27
CA HIS A 225 -31.51 25.32 -2.08
C HIS A 225 -32.15 24.32 -1.11
N ALA A 226 -33.39 24.61 -0.73
CA ALA A 226 -34.24 23.75 0.04
C ALA A 226 -34.36 22.54 -0.86
N GLN A 227 -33.61 21.49 -0.53
CA GLN A 227 -33.74 20.24 -1.23
C GLN A 227 -35.23 19.89 -1.19
N PRO A 228 -35.84 19.58 -2.35
CA PRO A 228 -37.27 19.35 -2.39
C PRO A 228 -37.63 18.33 -1.30
N PRO A 229 -38.70 18.58 -0.53
CA PRO A 229 -39.10 17.69 0.56
C PRO A 229 -39.38 16.31 -0.02
N TYR A 230 -38.39 15.43 0.08
CA TYR A 230 -38.55 14.03 -0.26
C TYR A 230 -39.54 13.42 0.73
N LEU A 231 -40.44 12.58 0.24
CA LEU A 231 -41.33 11.82 1.09
C LEU A 231 -40.49 10.97 2.06
N ALA A 232 -40.91 10.87 3.32
CA ALA A 232 -40.17 10.14 4.37
C ALA A 232 -39.80 8.70 3.93
N SER A 233 -40.66 8.06 3.13
CA SER A 233 -40.45 6.75 2.53
C SER A 233 -39.32 6.70 1.48
N GLU A 234 -39.08 7.79 0.74
CA GLU A 234 -37.96 7.88 -0.20
C GLU A 234 -36.64 8.14 0.51
N THR A 235 -36.66 8.86 1.64
CA THR A 235 -35.46 9.06 2.47
C THR A 235 -34.98 7.76 3.12
N GLU A 236 -35.88 6.89 3.60
CA GLU A 236 -35.49 5.57 4.11
C GLU A 236 -34.92 4.69 2.99
N GLY A 237 -35.58 4.62 1.84
CA GLY A 237 -35.07 3.86 0.68
C GLY A 237 -33.68 4.33 0.22
N ARG A 238 -33.38 5.63 0.31
CA ARG A 238 -32.04 6.17 0.02
C ARG A 238 -31.02 5.93 1.14
N HIS A 239 -31.45 5.92 2.39
CA HIS A 239 -30.58 5.61 3.52
C HIS A 239 -30.15 4.14 3.54
N TRP A 240 -31.00 3.25 3.00
CA TRP A 240 -30.71 1.82 2.87
C TRP A 240 -30.20 1.41 1.49
N ALA A 241 -30.12 2.34 0.53
CA ALA A 241 -29.50 2.06 -0.75
C ALA A 241 -28.06 1.60 -0.49
N PRO A 242 -27.63 0.44 -1.03
CA PRO A 242 -26.30 -0.10 -0.81
C PRO A 242 -25.23 0.94 -1.14
N HIS A 243 -24.66 1.57 -0.11
CA HIS A 243 -23.59 2.53 -0.29
C HIS A 243 -22.34 1.75 -0.63
N GLU A 244 -21.88 1.80 -1.88
CA GLU A 244 -20.62 1.16 -2.29
C GLU A 244 -19.44 1.90 -1.63
N PRO A 245 -18.83 1.38 -0.54
CA PRO A 245 -17.84 2.14 0.22
C PRO A 245 -16.52 2.33 -0.55
N TRP A 246 -16.30 1.56 -1.63
CA TRP A 246 -15.11 1.65 -2.46
C TRP A 246 -15.25 2.56 -3.69
N GLN A 247 -16.46 2.99 -4.06
CA GLN A 247 -16.65 3.66 -5.34
C GLN A 247 -15.85 4.96 -5.44
N GLN A 248 -15.90 5.78 -4.39
CA GLN A 248 -15.15 7.03 -4.31
C GLN A 248 -13.69 6.80 -3.94
N SER A 249 -13.42 5.87 -3.01
CA SER A 249 -12.04 5.63 -2.54
C SER A 249 -11.18 5.00 -3.63
N LEU A 250 -11.66 4.02 -4.40
CA LEU A 250 -10.87 3.39 -5.47
C LEU A 250 -10.52 4.39 -6.58
N LYS A 251 -11.46 5.26 -6.98
CA LYS A 251 -11.17 6.34 -7.94
C LYS A 251 -10.09 7.28 -7.40
N THR A 252 -10.20 7.65 -6.13
CA THR A 252 -9.24 8.53 -5.46
C THR A 252 -7.86 7.87 -5.38
N LEU A 253 -7.80 6.59 -5.03
CA LEU A 253 -6.55 5.82 -4.96
C LEU A 253 -5.88 5.68 -6.33
N LEU A 254 -6.64 5.37 -7.39
CA LEU A 254 -6.12 5.34 -8.76
C LEU A 254 -5.54 6.68 -9.19
N LEU A 255 -6.19 7.78 -8.84
CA LEU A 255 -5.69 9.12 -9.15
C LEU A 255 -4.43 9.45 -8.33
N VAL A 256 -4.49 9.31 -7.00
CA VAL A 256 -3.39 9.66 -6.10
C VAL A 256 -2.15 8.81 -6.40
N PHE A 257 -2.29 7.49 -6.49
CA PHE A 257 -1.16 6.61 -6.79
C PHE A 257 -0.74 6.67 -8.26
N GLY A 258 -1.65 6.95 -9.20
CA GLY A 258 -1.28 7.21 -10.59
C GLY A 258 -0.38 8.45 -10.73
N VAL A 259 -0.73 9.55 -10.06
CA VAL A 259 0.10 10.76 -10.00
C VAL A 259 1.42 10.50 -9.27
N LEU A 260 1.38 9.76 -8.16
CA LEU A 260 2.58 9.42 -7.39
C LEU A 260 3.57 8.57 -8.20
N LEU A 261 3.08 7.55 -8.92
CA LEU A 261 3.89 6.71 -9.80
C LEU A 261 4.48 7.52 -10.97
N ALA A 262 3.70 8.45 -11.54
CA ALA A 262 4.21 9.39 -12.55
C ALA A 262 5.33 10.28 -11.98
N ALA A 263 5.16 10.77 -10.75
CA ALA A 263 6.20 11.56 -10.07
C ALA A 263 7.47 10.73 -9.83
N CYS A 264 7.36 9.48 -9.38
CA CYS A 264 8.49 8.55 -9.24
C CYS A 264 9.21 8.27 -10.57
N PHE A 265 8.48 8.28 -11.69
CA PHE A 265 9.07 8.15 -13.02
C PHE A 265 9.83 9.42 -13.44
N VAL A 266 9.27 10.60 -13.22
CA VAL A 266 9.86 11.88 -13.67
C VAL A 266 10.99 12.38 -12.76
N ALA A 267 10.98 12.00 -11.48
CA ALA A 267 11.98 12.42 -10.51
C ALA A 267 13.40 11.91 -10.84
N PRO A 268 14.47 12.60 -10.39
CA PRO A 268 15.85 12.16 -10.59
C PRO A 268 16.15 10.93 -9.74
N TRP A 269 16.59 9.84 -10.38
CA TRP A 269 16.83 8.51 -9.78
C TRP A 269 18.15 8.39 -9.05
N ALA A 270 19.17 9.13 -9.49
CA ALA A 270 20.42 9.29 -8.77
C ALA A 270 21.04 10.65 -9.09
N VAL A 271 21.91 11.13 -8.22
CA VAL A 271 22.75 12.30 -8.47
C VAL A 271 24.20 11.84 -8.37
N VAL A 272 24.82 11.60 -9.53
CA VAL A 272 26.20 11.11 -9.64
C VAL A 272 27.07 12.26 -10.15
N ALA A 273 28.10 12.63 -9.38
CA ALA A 273 29.00 13.74 -9.71
C ALA A 273 28.25 15.06 -10.03
N GLY A 274 27.17 15.35 -9.29
CA GLY A 274 26.37 16.56 -9.48
C GLY A 274 25.44 16.54 -10.70
N LYS A 275 25.43 15.47 -11.50
CA LYS A 275 24.50 15.29 -12.62
C LYS A 275 23.34 14.40 -12.18
N ALA A 276 22.12 14.89 -12.37
CA ALA A 276 20.91 14.11 -12.14
C ALA A 276 20.76 13.06 -13.26
N SER A 277 20.68 11.78 -12.88
CA SER A 277 20.25 10.72 -13.78
C SER A 277 18.75 10.50 -13.64
N PHE A 278 18.08 10.31 -14.76
CA PHE A 278 16.63 10.14 -14.82
C PHE A 278 16.27 8.75 -15.31
N SER A 279 15.08 8.28 -14.94
CA SER A 279 14.57 6.96 -15.30
C SER A 279 14.61 6.68 -16.81
N TRP A 280 14.30 7.67 -17.64
CA TRP A 280 14.26 7.53 -19.09
C TRP A 280 15.65 7.34 -19.71
N SER A 281 16.74 7.72 -19.03
CA SER A 281 18.09 7.43 -19.50
C SER A 281 18.37 5.93 -19.51
N LEU A 282 17.75 5.16 -18.60
CA LEU A 282 17.86 3.69 -18.57
C LEU A 282 17.14 3.01 -19.74
N LEU A 283 16.23 3.70 -20.43
CA LEU A 283 15.58 3.14 -21.62
C LEU A 283 16.57 2.94 -22.79
N SER A 284 17.69 3.68 -22.75
CA SER A 284 18.80 3.52 -23.70
C SER A 284 19.76 2.37 -23.35
N ALA A 285 19.61 1.73 -22.19
CA ALA A 285 20.47 0.61 -21.79
C ALA A 285 20.38 -0.56 -22.78
N GLU A 286 21.40 -1.41 -22.83
CA GLU A 286 21.35 -2.60 -23.71
C GLU A 286 20.48 -3.72 -23.11
N ALA A 287 20.57 -3.91 -21.79
CA ALA A 287 19.86 -4.97 -21.09
C ALA A 287 18.38 -4.64 -20.87
N PHE A 288 17.47 -5.46 -21.40
CA PHE A 288 16.02 -5.32 -21.21
C PHE A 288 15.62 -5.30 -19.72
N ALA A 289 16.30 -6.09 -18.88
CA ALA A 289 16.05 -6.13 -17.44
C ALA A 289 16.19 -4.76 -16.76
N GLN A 290 17.10 -3.90 -17.24
CA GLN A 290 17.30 -2.56 -16.71
C GLN A 290 16.23 -1.56 -17.20
N LYS A 291 15.59 -1.85 -18.34
CA LYS A 291 14.48 -1.03 -18.89
C LYS A 291 13.15 -1.33 -18.22
N LEU A 292 13.01 -2.51 -17.62
CA LEU A 292 11.72 -2.96 -17.13
C LEU A 292 11.17 -2.10 -15.97
N PRO A 293 11.94 -1.75 -14.93
CA PRO A 293 11.43 -0.91 -13.85
C PRO A 293 10.87 0.46 -14.30
N PRO A 294 11.57 1.27 -15.12
CA PRO A 294 11.02 2.54 -15.58
C PRO A 294 9.80 2.37 -16.50
N LEU A 295 9.76 1.31 -17.33
CA LEU A 295 8.60 0.97 -18.15
C LEU A 295 7.38 0.58 -17.30
N LEU A 296 7.56 -0.21 -16.25
CA LEU A 296 6.49 -0.59 -15.34
C LEU A 296 5.95 0.62 -14.58
N LEU A 297 6.83 1.51 -14.12
CA LEU A 297 6.44 2.77 -13.48
C LEU A 297 5.62 3.67 -14.41
N ALA A 298 6.13 3.95 -15.61
CA ALA A 298 5.43 4.79 -16.58
C ALA A 298 4.09 4.15 -17.03
N GLY A 299 4.12 2.86 -17.37
CA GLY A 299 2.95 2.13 -17.82
C GLY A 299 1.86 2.04 -16.74
N SER A 300 2.25 1.74 -15.49
CA SER A 300 1.29 1.68 -14.38
C SER A 300 0.74 3.04 -13.99
N ALA A 301 1.56 4.09 -14.02
CA ALA A 301 1.09 5.46 -13.81
C ALA A 301 0.04 5.86 -14.86
N LEU A 302 0.34 5.67 -16.14
CA LEU A 302 -0.58 6.00 -17.23
C LEU A 302 -1.88 5.21 -17.15
N LEU A 303 -1.80 3.89 -16.99
CA LEU A 303 -2.99 3.03 -16.89
C LEU A 303 -3.84 3.35 -15.66
N ALA A 304 -3.22 3.63 -14.51
CA ALA A 304 -3.95 4.02 -13.30
C ALA A 304 -4.74 5.32 -13.52
N LEU A 305 -4.12 6.33 -14.17
CA LEU A 305 -4.80 7.58 -14.50
C LEU A 305 -5.93 7.36 -15.51
N VAL A 306 -5.71 6.58 -16.57
CA VAL A 306 -6.75 6.24 -17.55
C VAL A 306 -7.94 5.57 -16.87
N PHE A 307 -7.71 4.60 -16.00
CA PHE A 307 -8.79 3.92 -15.25
C PHE A 307 -9.49 4.82 -14.22
N ALA A 308 -8.81 5.84 -13.69
CA ALA A 308 -9.41 6.83 -12.81
C ALA A 308 -10.43 7.72 -13.54
N PHE A 309 -10.13 8.11 -14.78
CA PHE A 309 -10.99 8.97 -15.59
C PHE A 309 -12.04 8.19 -16.41
N THR A 310 -11.77 6.93 -16.74
CA THR A 310 -12.70 6.11 -17.51
C THR A 310 -13.93 5.75 -16.65
N PRO A 311 -15.16 5.96 -17.15
CA PRO A 311 -16.40 5.60 -16.46
C PRO A 311 -16.65 4.08 -16.52
N LEU A 312 -15.77 3.31 -15.87
CA LEU A 312 -15.92 1.87 -15.71
C LEU A 312 -16.91 1.56 -14.59
N SER A 313 -17.61 0.43 -14.72
CA SER A 313 -18.36 -0.16 -13.61
C SER A 313 -17.43 -0.47 -12.43
N MET A 314 -17.97 -0.50 -11.21
CA MET A 314 -17.14 -0.72 -10.01
C MET A 314 -16.38 -2.05 -10.05
N LYS A 315 -17.02 -3.11 -10.57
CA LYS A 315 -16.36 -4.41 -10.80
C LYS A 315 -15.22 -4.30 -11.82
N GLY A 316 -15.46 -3.62 -12.94
CA GLY A 316 -14.45 -3.43 -13.98
C GLY A 316 -13.26 -2.62 -13.48
N ARG A 317 -13.51 -1.52 -12.74
CA ARG A 317 -12.44 -0.70 -12.15
C ARG A 317 -11.68 -1.45 -11.07
N GLY A 318 -12.37 -2.19 -10.21
CA GLY A 318 -11.75 -3.03 -9.17
C GLY A 318 -10.82 -4.08 -9.76
N LEU A 319 -11.31 -4.83 -10.76
CA LEU A 319 -10.51 -5.84 -11.46
C LEU A 319 -9.30 -5.23 -12.17
N ALA A 320 -9.50 -4.12 -12.90
CA ALA A 320 -8.43 -3.44 -13.62
C ALA A 320 -7.34 -2.91 -12.67
N ALA A 321 -7.71 -2.26 -11.57
CA ALA A 321 -6.77 -1.80 -10.54
C ALA A 321 -6.06 -2.98 -9.85
N GLY A 322 -6.81 -4.04 -9.56
CA GLY A 322 -6.34 -5.28 -8.98
C GLY A 322 -5.22 -5.92 -9.81
N LEU A 323 -5.51 -6.15 -11.08
CA LEU A 323 -4.57 -6.73 -12.04
C LEU A 323 -3.39 -5.82 -12.33
N LEU A 324 -3.60 -4.51 -12.44
CA LEU A 324 -2.53 -3.55 -12.68
C LEU A 324 -1.51 -3.53 -11.53
N GLY A 325 -1.99 -3.40 -10.29
CA GLY A 325 -1.14 -3.43 -9.11
C GLY A 325 -0.44 -4.78 -8.97
N PHE A 326 -1.16 -5.88 -9.18
CA PHE A 326 -0.60 -7.22 -9.07
C PHE A 326 0.47 -7.51 -10.14
N ALA A 327 0.19 -7.24 -11.41
CA ALA A 327 1.11 -7.51 -12.50
C ALA A 327 2.44 -6.76 -12.32
N CYS A 328 2.39 -5.48 -11.92
CA CYS A 328 3.59 -4.67 -11.68
C CYS A 328 4.37 -5.14 -10.45
N LEU A 329 3.67 -5.48 -9.37
CA LEU A 329 4.30 -5.99 -8.15
C LEU A 329 5.04 -7.30 -8.41
N GLN A 330 4.47 -8.20 -9.21
CA GLN A 330 5.05 -9.52 -9.50
C GLN A 330 6.18 -9.49 -10.53
N THR A 331 6.25 -8.47 -11.38
CA THR A 331 7.29 -8.45 -12.41
C THR A 331 8.69 -8.30 -11.82
N LEU A 332 8.85 -7.58 -10.70
CA LEU A 332 10.17 -7.36 -10.09
C LEU A 332 10.75 -8.65 -9.48
N PRO A 333 10.05 -9.39 -8.58
CA PRO A 333 10.58 -10.64 -8.05
C PRO A 333 10.80 -11.71 -9.12
N VAL A 334 9.91 -11.78 -10.13
CA VAL A 334 10.06 -12.73 -11.25
C VAL A 334 11.31 -12.41 -12.07
N LEU A 335 11.60 -11.12 -12.29
CA LEU A 335 12.83 -10.72 -12.98
C LEU A 335 14.07 -11.06 -12.15
N GLN A 336 14.05 -10.79 -10.85
CA GLN A 336 15.14 -11.16 -9.94
C GLN A 336 15.36 -12.69 -9.91
N PHE A 337 14.26 -13.45 -9.89
CA PHE A 337 14.31 -14.90 -9.98
C PHE A 337 14.92 -15.36 -11.31
N ALA A 338 14.49 -14.78 -12.44
CA ALA A 338 15.05 -15.12 -13.75
C ALA A 338 16.56 -14.82 -13.85
N GLN A 339 17.05 -13.80 -13.14
CA GLN A 339 18.48 -13.46 -13.08
C GLN A 339 19.28 -14.45 -12.23
N THR A 340 18.69 -15.06 -11.19
CA THR A 340 19.39 -15.98 -10.28
C THR A 340 19.32 -17.45 -10.68
N VAL A 341 18.40 -17.83 -11.58
CA VAL A 341 18.21 -19.22 -12.05
C VAL A 341 19.44 -19.79 -12.75
N GLY A 342 20.39 -18.96 -13.20
CA GLY A 342 21.65 -19.41 -13.80
C GLY A 342 22.61 -20.14 -12.84
N ASP A 343 22.62 -19.80 -11.55
CA ASP A 343 23.70 -20.21 -10.64
C ASP A 343 23.29 -21.24 -9.59
N ALA A 344 22.02 -21.33 -9.21
CA ALA A 344 21.42 -22.46 -8.48
C ALA A 344 19.91 -22.22 -8.30
N PHE A 345 19.08 -23.05 -8.92
CA PHE A 345 17.65 -23.05 -8.63
C PHE A 345 17.42 -23.46 -7.16
N SER A 346 17.13 -22.49 -6.30
CA SER A 346 16.73 -22.76 -4.93
C SER A 346 15.21 -22.84 -4.85
N VAL A 347 14.72 -24.05 -4.53
CA VAL A 347 13.28 -24.30 -4.28
C VAL A 347 12.73 -23.30 -3.25
N GLN A 348 13.56 -22.89 -2.29
CA GLN A 348 13.19 -21.95 -1.25
C GLN A 348 12.87 -20.55 -1.80
N LEU A 349 13.62 -20.04 -2.80
CA LEU A 349 13.31 -18.76 -3.43
C LEU A 349 12.00 -18.82 -4.21
N LEU A 350 11.74 -19.94 -4.89
CA LEU A 350 10.48 -20.16 -5.58
C LEU A 350 9.30 -20.20 -4.59
N VAL A 351 9.42 -20.99 -3.51
CA VAL A 351 8.39 -21.09 -2.46
C VAL A 351 8.18 -19.74 -1.79
N GLY A 352 9.25 -19.00 -1.46
CA GLY A 352 9.16 -17.65 -0.89
C GLY A 352 8.44 -16.66 -1.82
N THR A 353 8.74 -16.71 -3.12
CA THR A 353 8.10 -15.83 -4.12
C THR A 353 6.62 -16.17 -4.27
N LEU A 354 6.27 -17.46 -4.39
CA LEU A 354 4.89 -17.90 -4.53
C LEU A 354 4.06 -17.63 -3.27
N THR A 355 4.62 -17.87 -2.09
CA THR A 355 3.94 -17.58 -0.82
C THR A 355 3.78 -16.08 -0.60
N GLY A 356 4.78 -15.26 -0.93
CA GLY A 356 4.65 -13.80 -0.91
C GLY A 356 3.57 -13.29 -1.86
N LEU A 357 3.50 -13.86 -3.07
CA LEU A 357 2.46 -13.56 -4.06
C LEU A 357 1.06 -13.89 -3.51
N LEU A 358 0.85 -15.12 -3.03
CA LEU A 358 -0.43 -15.55 -2.45
C LEU A 358 -0.80 -14.72 -1.21
N ALA A 359 0.18 -14.39 -0.37
CA ALA A 359 -0.03 -13.54 0.79
C ALA A 359 -0.56 -12.15 0.40
N THR A 360 0.07 -11.47 -0.57
CA THR A 360 -0.39 -10.14 -1.01
C THR A 360 -1.79 -10.17 -1.62
N LEU A 361 -2.11 -11.22 -2.39
CA LEU A 361 -3.43 -11.40 -3.03
C LEU A 361 -4.56 -11.73 -2.06
N THR A 362 -4.27 -12.26 -0.88
CA THR A 362 -5.30 -12.76 0.04
C THR A 362 -5.35 -11.96 1.34
N LEU A 363 -4.20 -11.59 1.90
CA LEU A 363 -4.11 -10.92 3.19
C LEU A 363 -4.65 -9.48 3.15
N ILE A 364 -4.12 -8.64 2.26
CA ILE A 364 -4.51 -7.23 2.15
C ILE A 364 -6.01 -7.09 1.79
N PRO A 365 -6.52 -7.73 0.72
CA PRO A 365 -7.94 -7.63 0.42
C PRO A 365 -8.82 -8.31 1.48
N GLY A 366 -8.37 -9.40 2.11
CA GLY A 366 -9.07 -10.05 3.22
C GLY A 366 -9.28 -9.10 4.41
N LEU A 367 -8.24 -8.37 4.79
CA LEU A 367 -8.30 -7.36 5.86
C LEU A 367 -9.18 -6.17 5.49
N LEU A 368 -9.08 -5.66 4.25
CA LEU A 368 -9.94 -4.56 3.77
C LEU A 368 -11.42 -4.98 3.71
N LEU A 369 -11.71 -6.18 3.19
CA LEU A 369 -13.06 -6.74 3.14
C LEU A 369 -13.62 -6.94 4.55
N ARG A 370 -12.82 -7.40 5.52
CA ARG A 370 -13.27 -7.56 6.91
C ARG A 370 -13.76 -6.25 7.51
N GLY A 371 -13.13 -5.12 7.17
CA GLY A 371 -13.52 -3.80 7.68
C GLY A 371 -14.97 -3.43 7.35
N HIS A 372 -15.43 -3.80 6.15
CA HIS A 372 -16.75 -3.45 5.61
C HIS A 372 -17.78 -4.59 5.68
N TYR A 373 -17.37 -5.83 5.42
CA TYR A 373 -18.23 -7.04 5.45
C TYR A 373 -17.89 -7.93 6.63
N ARG A 374 -18.21 -7.48 7.84
CA ARG A 374 -17.80 -8.15 9.07
C ARG A 374 -18.41 -9.55 9.21
N GLU A 375 -19.65 -9.73 8.80
CA GLU A 375 -20.34 -11.01 8.94
C GLU A 375 -20.04 -12.00 7.81
N ALA A 376 -19.42 -11.54 6.73
CA ALA A 376 -19.03 -12.43 5.64
C ALA A 376 -17.91 -13.38 6.08
N LEU A 377 -18.03 -14.64 5.67
CA LEU A 377 -17.02 -15.67 5.94
C LEU A 377 -15.81 -15.56 5.00
N LEU A 378 -16.01 -15.06 3.78
CA LEU A 378 -14.97 -14.84 2.77
C LEU A 378 -13.74 -14.05 3.29
N PRO A 379 -13.86 -12.86 3.91
CA PRO A 379 -12.70 -12.13 4.43
C PRO A 379 -11.91 -12.90 5.48
N ARG A 380 -12.57 -13.75 6.29
CA ARG A 380 -11.90 -14.59 7.30
C ARG A 380 -11.04 -15.66 6.63
N ILE A 381 -11.58 -16.34 5.61
CA ILE A 381 -10.83 -17.31 4.81
C ILE A 381 -9.62 -16.63 4.14
N LEU A 382 -9.83 -15.53 3.42
CA LEU A 382 -8.76 -14.83 2.70
C LEU A 382 -7.65 -14.36 3.63
N THR A 383 -8.00 -13.74 4.75
CA THR A 383 -7.02 -13.30 5.76
C THR A 383 -6.24 -14.50 6.31
N THR A 384 -6.92 -15.61 6.62
CA THR A 384 -6.26 -16.81 7.16
C THR A 384 -5.28 -17.43 6.17
N ILE A 385 -5.67 -17.58 4.90
CA ILE A 385 -4.77 -18.04 3.83
C ILE A 385 -3.57 -17.11 3.73
N GLY A 386 -3.81 -15.80 3.72
CA GLY A 386 -2.76 -14.80 3.65
C GLY A 386 -1.76 -14.88 4.81
N VAL A 387 -2.25 -15.07 6.04
CA VAL A 387 -1.39 -15.25 7.21
C VAL A 387 -0.56 -16.53 7.09
N LEU A 388 -1.17 -17.65 6.69
CA LEU A 388 -0.43 -18.90 6.50
C LEU A 388 0.66 -18.75 5.44
N CYS A 389 0.38 -18.05 4.35
CA CYS A 389 1.37 -17.75 3.31
C CYS A 389 2.50 -16.84 3.83
N VAL A 390 2.22 -15.84 4.67
CA VAL A 390 3.25 -15.01 5.30
C VAL A 390 4.11 -15.80 6.29
N LEU A 391 3.49 -16.70 7.06
CA LEU A 391 4.19 -17.49 8.08
C LEU A 391 4.95 -18.69 7.50
N ALA A 392 4.55 -19.21 6.33
CA ALA A 392 5.17 -20.39 5.74
C ALA A 392 6.70 -20.27 5.59
N PRO A 393 7.28 -19.18 5.05
CA PRO A 393 8.74 -19.05 4.93
C PRO A 393 9.50 -19.07 6.25
N VAL A 394 8.88 -18.67 7.36
CA VAL A 394 9.53 -18.66 8.70
C VAL A 394 9.29 -19.94 9.49
N LEU A 395 8.26 -20.73 9.12
CA LEU A 395 7.90 -21.99 9.77
C LEU A 395 8.50 -23.22 9.08
N ILE A 396 8.85 -23.14 7.80
CA ILE A 396 9.48 -24.26 7.09
C ILE A 396 10.96 -24.34 7.51
N PRO A 397 11.42 -25.48 8.05
CA PRO A 397 12.81 -25.64 8.48
C PRO A 397 13.76 -25.62 7.29
N VAL A 398 14.90 -24.94 7.47
CA VAL A 398 15.97 -24.82 6.47
C VAL A 398 17.26 -25.27 7.13
N GLY A 399 17.92 -26.28 6.55
CA GLY A 399 19.15 -26.86 7.12
C GLY A 399 18.96 -27.43 8.53
N GLY A 400 17.76 -27.96 8.84
CA GLY A 400 17.45 -28.55 10.15
C GLY A 400 17.14 -27.54 11.26
N SER A 401 17.11 -26.24 10.95
CA SER A 401 16.74 -25.19 11.91
C SER A 401 15.48 -24.45 11.46
N LEU A 402 14.64 -24.05 12.43
CA LEU A 402 13.46 -23.21 12.17
C LEU A 402 13.90 -21.75 12.03
N PRO A 403 13.67 -21.09 10.87
CA PRO A 403 14.08 -19.69 10.67
C PRO A 403 13.50 -18.73 11.72
N LEU A 404 12.28 -19.00 12.20
CA LEU A 404 11.65 -18.23 13.27
C LEU A 404 12.49 -18.19 14.54
N VAL A 405 13.14 -19.30 14.92
CA VAL A 405 14.00 -19.35 16.10
C VAL A 405 15.27 -18.53 15.88
N GLY A 406 15.84 -18.57 14.67
CA GLY A 406 16.98 -17.74 14.30
C GLY A 406 16.64 -16.25 14.37
N LEU A 407 15.48 -15.88 13.82
CA LEU A 407 14.99 -14.51 13.81
C LEU A 407 14.69 -13.98 15.23
N LEU A 408 14.12 -14.82 16.10
CA LEU A 408 13.91 -14.50 17.51
C LEU A 408 15.24 -14.28 18.24
N LYS A 409 16.20 -15.21 18.08
CA LYS A 409 17.53 -15.10 18.70
C LYS A 409 18.26 -13.84 18.22
N ALA A 410 18.22 -13.57 16.92
CA ALA A 410 18.85 -12.38 16.33
C ALA A 410 18.16 -11.08 16.80
N SER A 411 16.86 -11.10 17.08
CA SER A 411 16.13 -9.93 17.61
C SER A 411 16.52 -9.59 19.06
N PHE A 412 17.01 -10.56 19.84
CA PHE A 412 17.43 -10.37 21.24
C PHE A 412 18.95 -10.33 21.43
N SER A 413 19.73 -10.55 20.37
CA SER A 413 21.19 -10.50 20.43
C SER A 413 21.67 -9.06 20.23
N ALA A 414 22.61 -8.60 21.05
CA ALA A 414 23.25 -7.31 20.88
C ALA A 414 24.49 -7.43 19.97
N PRO A 415 24.69 -6.53 18.98
CA PRO A 415 23.79 -5.45 18.57
C PRO A 415 22.58 -5.95 17.77
N VAL A 416 21.38 -5.43 18.08
CA VAL A 416 20.14 -5.81 17.39
C VAL A 416 20.14 -5.21 15.98
N GLN A 417 20.05 -6.07 14.96
CA GLN A 417 19.88 -5.62 13.58
C GLN A 417 18.45 -5.12 13.37
N ILE A 418 18.30 -3.87 12.94
CA ILE A 418 17.00 -3.20 12.75
C ILE A 418 16.14 -3.98 11.72
N SER A 419 16.74 -4.50 10.66
CA SER A 419 16.06 -5.30 9.64
C SER A 419 15.43 -6.57 10.21
N THR A 420 16.13 -7.27 11.10
CA THR A 420 15.63 -8.44 11.81
C THR A 420 14.44 -8.08 12.70
N LEU A 421 14.53 -6.96 13.43
CA LEU A 421 13.43 -6.47 14.26
C LEU A 421 12.19 -6.11 13.43
N VAL A 422 12.35 -5.43 12.30
CA VAL A 422 11.23 -5.10 11.40
C VAL A 422 10.59 -6.35 10.83
N THR A 423 11.39 -7.36 10.48
CA THR A 423 10.88 -8.65 10.02
C THR A 423 10.14 -9.40 11.14
N PHE A 424 10.62 -9.32 12.38
CA PHE A 424 9.91 -9.88 13.54
C PHE A 424 8.56 -9.21 13.77
N VAL A 425 8.53 -7.87 13.75
CA VAL A 425 7.28 -7.09 13.87
C VAL A 425 6.29 -7.49 12.78
N TYR A 426 6.76 -7.76 11.56
CA TYR A 426 5.91 -8.23 10.47
C TYR A 426 5.28 -9.61 10.76
N VAL A 427 6.05 -10.55 11.31
CA VAL A 427 5.53 -11.86 11.74
C VAL A 427 4.47 -11.68 12.83
N VAL A 428 4.71 -10.79 13.80
CA VAL A 428 3.74 -10.47 14.86
C VAL A 428 2.46 -9.87 14.26
N LEU A 429 2.57 -8.93 13.31
CA LEU A 429 1.42 -8.36 12.62
C LEU A 429 0.62 -9.40 11.85
N ALA A 430 1.28 -10.39 11.23
CA ALA A 430 0.61 -11.51 10.56
C ALA A 430 -0.18 -12.37 11.54
N VAL A 431 0.39 -12.68 12.72
CA VAL A 431 -0.34 -13.39 13.78
C VAL A 431 -1.51 -12.55 14.30
N LEU A 432 -1.33 -11.24 14.49
CA LEU A 432 -2.41 -10.33 14.90
C LEU A 432 -3.55 -10.25 13.86
N ALA A 433 -3.27 -10.46 12.58
CA ALA A 433 -4.33 -10.53 11.56
C ALA A 433 -5.28 -11.73 11.77
N LEU A 434 -4.87 -12.79 12.50
CA LEU A 434 -5.78 -13.90 12.87
C LEU A 434 -6.87 -13.49 13.86
N LEU A 435 -6.76 -12.31 14.50
CA LEU A 435 -7.85 -11.72 15.28
C LEU A 435 -9.11 -11.47 14.44
N VAL A 436 -9.03 -11.60 13.11
CA VAL A 436 -10.18 -11.63 12.19
C VAL A 436 -11.27 -12.62 12.61
N TRP A 437 -10.92 -13.71 13.30
CA TRP A 437 -11.85 -14.74 13.78
C TRP A 437 -12.63 -14.34 15.03
N LEU A 438 -12.18 -13.34 15.78
CA LEU A 438 -12.93 -12.85 16.92
C LEU A 438 -14.22 -12.17 16.44
N PRO A 439 -15.31 -12.24 17.24
CA PRO A 439 -16.50 -11.45 16.97
C PRO A 439 -16.09 -9.97 16.81
N PRO A 440 -16.68 -9.24 15.85
CA PRO A 440 -16.25 -7.89 15.50
C PRO A 440 -16.45 -6.93 16.69
N SER A 441 -15.41 -6.71 17.49
CA SER A 441 -15.48 -5.82 18.65
C SER A 441 -15.47 -4.35 18.24
N THR A 442 -14.69 -3.98 17.21
CA THR A 442 -14.70 -2.67 16.54
C THR A 442 -14.11 -2.80 15.13
N GLY A 443 -14.68 -2.12 14.12
CA GLY A 443 -14.23 -2.30 12.73
C GLY A 443 -12.97 -1.52 12.31
N ALA A 444 -12.41 -0.67 13.18
CA ALA A 444 -11.32 0.21 12.79
C ALA A 444 -9.96 -0.52 12.61
N GLY A 445 -9.74 -1.64 13.31
CA GLY A 445 -8.43 -2.30 13.35
C GLY A 445 -8.00 -2.93 12.02
N ALA A 446 -8.91 -3.54 11.28
CA ALA A 446 -8.56 -4.29 10.06
C ALA A 446 -8.01 -3.39 8.95
N GLY A 447 -8.56 -2.18 8.80
CA GLY A 447 -8.06 -1.20 7.83
C GLY A 447 -6.65 -0.71 8.17
N ILE A 448 -6.36 -0.46 9.46
CA ILE A 448 -5.02 -0.06 9.92
C ILE A 448 -4.02 -1.19 9.67
N LEU A 449 -4.37 -2.43 10.02
CA LEU A 449 -3.52 -3.59 9.75
C LEU A 449 -3.23 -3.72 8.25
N ALA A 450 -4.24 -3.59 7.39
CA ALA A 450 -4.04 -3.63 5.94
C ALA A 450 -3.03 -2.57 5.46
N TRP A 451 -3.10 -1.35 6.00
CA TRP A 451 -2.13 -0.29 5.67
C TRP A 451 -0.72 -0.57 6.16
N LEU A 452 -0.56 -1.22 7.33
CA LEU A 452 0.77 -1.65 7.80
C LEU A 452 1.40 -2.68 6.85
N PHE A 453 0.60 -3.60 6.29
CA PHE A 453 1.06 -4.53 5.25
C PHE A 453 1.37 -3.81 3.93
N ILE A 454 0.56 -2.82 3.54
CA ILE A 454 0.80 -2.01 2.32
C ILE A 454 2.10 -1.20 2.43
N LEU A 455 2.43 -0.67 3.61
CA LEU A 455 3.63 0.15 3.86
C LEU A 455 4.91 -0.68 4.08
N GLN A 456 4.78 -2.00 4.20
CA GLN A 456 5.90 -2.92 4.45
C GLN A 456 7.13 -2.72 3.53
N PRO A 457 7.02 -2.62 2.18
CA PRO A 457 8.21 -2.46 1.34
C PRO A 457 9.01 -1.20 1.68
N LEU A 458 8.33 -0.11 2.07
CA LEU A 458 8.97 1.12 2.51
C LEU A 458 9.72 0.92 3.82
N LEU A 459 9.07 0.30 4.81
CA LEU A 459 9.66 0.02 6.12
C LEU A 459 10.89 -0.89 6.01
N LEU A 460 10.80 -1.96 5.21
CA LEU A 460 11.92 -2.87 4.99
C LEU A 460 13.09 -2.17 4.32
N THR A 461 12.84 -1.41 3.24
CA THR A 461 13.90 -0.73 2.51
C THR A 461 14.60 0.31 3.38
N TRP A 462 13.84 1.10 4.14
CA TRP A 462 14.43 2.07 5.05
C TRP A 462 15.17 1.40 6.19
N SER A 463 14.65 0.32 6.76
CA SER A 463 15.34 -0.43 7.82
C SER A 463 16.69 -1.01 7.36
N ALA A 464 16.77 -1.48 6.11
CA ALA A 464 18.02 -1.93 5.51
C ALA A 464 18.99 -0.75 5.31
N ALA A 465 18.51 0.36 4.73
CA ALA A 465 19.34 1.57 4.56
C ALA A 465 19.85 2.14 5.90
N PHE A 466 19.08 2.04 6.99
CA PHE A 466 19.55 2.42 8.31
C PHE A 466 20.56 1.44 8.90
N ALA A 467 20.40 0.15 8.63
CA ALA A 467 21.33 -0.88 9.10
C ALA A 467 22.72 -0.76 8.44
N ASP A 468 22.77 -0.35 7.17
CA ASP A 468 24.01 -0.18 6.41
C ASP A 468 24.75 1.14 6.73
N GLY A 469 24.24 1.94 7.66
CA GLY A 469 24.78 3.27 7.97
C GLY A 469 24.21 4.32 7.02
N PHE A 470 23.13 4.96 7.44
CA PHE A 470 22.41 5.96 6.64
C PHE A 470 23.29 7.20 6.38
N ASP A 471 23.95 7.23 5.22
CA ASP A 471 24.73 8.38 4.74
C ASP A 471 23.98 9.12 3.61
N PHE A 472 24.00 10.45 3.67
CA PHE A 472 23.48 11.32 2.62
C PHE A 472 24.13 11.05 1.25
N GLY A 473 25.38 10.57 1.22
CA GLY A 473 26.03 10.11 0.00
C GLY A 473 25.26 8.95 -0.67
N VAL A 474 24.91 7.92 0.11
CA VAL A 474 24.18 6.73 -0.34
C VAL A 474 22.76 7.10 -0.80
N ILE A 475 22.09 8.01 -0.08
CA ILE A 475 20.78 8.54 -0.45
C ILE A 475 20.81 9.19 -1.83
N LYS A 476 21.79 10.07 -2.08
CA LYS A 476 21.92 10.76 -3.37
C LYS A 476 22.24 9.81 -4.52
N ALA A 477 23.08 8.80 -4.26
CA ALA A 477 23.43 7.79 -5.24
C ALA A 477 22.27 6.80 -5.53
N GLY A 478 21.34 6.63 -4.60
CA GLY A 478 20.30 5.60 -4.64
C GLY A 478 18.87 6.10 -4.37
N LEU A 479 18.49 7.29 -4.85
CA LEU A 479 17.13 7.81 -4.62
C LEU A 479 16.04 6.84 -5.11
N ALA A 480 16.30 6.19 -6.25
CA ALA A 480 15.38 5.20 -6.81
C ALA A 480 15.18 3.99 -5.89
N THR A 481 16.26 3.42 -5.37
CA THR A 481 16.20 2.23 -4.52
C THR A 481 15.63 2.55 -3.15
N ILE A 482 15.96 3.71 -2.57
CA ILE A 482 15.58 4.06 -1.20
C ILE A 482 14.16 4.66 -1.11
N PHE A 483 13.71 5.41 -2.13
CA PHE A 483 12.42 6.11 -2.10
C PHE A 483 11.46 5.65 -3.18
N TYR A 484 11.82 5.77 -4.45
CA TYR A 484 10.84 5.65 -5.53
C TYR A 484 10.33 4.23 -5.73
N LEU A 485 11.21 3.23 -5.72
CA LEU A 485 10.81 1.83 -5.88
C LEU A 485 9.98 1.32 -4.70
N PRO A 486 10.33 1.58 -3.42
CA PRO A 486 9.47 1.21 -2.30
C PRO A 486 8.13 1.94 -2.34
N LEU A 487 8.12 3.23 -2.69
CA LEU A 487 6.89 4.01 -2.80
C LEU A 487 6.00 3.52 -3.96
N ALA A 488 6.60 3.09 -5.06
CA ALA A 488 5.90 2.45 -6.15
C ALA A 488 5.31 1.10 -5.75
N ALA A 489 6.06 0.29 -4.98
CA ALA A 489 5.56 -0.95 -4.42
C ALA A 489 4.36 -0.72 -3.47
N VAL A 490 4.41 0.32 -2.63
CA VAL A 490 3.25 0.77 -1.83
C VAL A 490 2.06 1.09 -2.73
N GLY A 491 2.28 1.82 -3.83
CA GLY A 491 1.23 2.11 -4.80
C GLY A 491 0.63 0.87 -5.45
N TRP A 492 1.47 -0.04 -5.91
CA TRP A 492 1.02 -1.30 -6.51
C TRP A 492 0.28 -2.21 -5.53
N LEU A 493 0.74 -2.31 -4.27
CA LEU A 493 0.05 -3.02 -3.19
C LEU A 493 -1.29 -2.37 -2.85
N THR A 494 -1.36 -1.04 -2.87
CA THR A 494 -2.61 -0.31 -2.59
C THR A 494 -3.63 -0.58 -3.70
N LEU A 495 -3.21 -0.49 -4.97
CA LEU A 495 -4.05 -0.75 -6.14
C LEU A 495 -4.50 -2.21 -6.20
N SER A 496 -3.60 -3.15 -5.94
CA SER A 496 -3.94 -4.58 -5.93
C SER A 496 -4.92 -4.93 -4.81
N GLY A 497 -4.59 -4.53 -3.57
CA GLY A 497 -5.40 -4.79 -2.39
C GLY A 497 -6.80 -4.18 -2.47
N HIS A 498 -6.90 -2.88 -2.76
CA HIS A 498 -8.20 -2.21 -2.85
C HIS A 498 -8.98 -2.61 -4.11
N GLY A 499 -8.30 -2.88 -5.23
CA GLY A 499 -8.93 -3.33 -6.46
C GLY A 499 -9.59 -4.70 -6.30
N ILE A 500 -8.85 -5.68 -5.73
CA ILE A 500 -9.37 -7.02 -5.45
C ILE A 500 -10.47 -6.95 -4.39
N ALA A 501 -10.29 -6.18 -3.32
CA ALA A 501 -11.32 -6.01 -2.28
C ALA A 501 -12.62 -5.45 -2.86
N ALA A 502 -12.55 -4.43 -3.71
CA ALA A 502 -13.72 -3.87 -4.38
C ALA A 502 -14.41 -4.87 -5.32
N PHE A 503 -13.63 -5.64 -6.08
CA PHE A 503 -14.16 -6.65 -7.00
C PHE A 503 -14.91 -7.75 -6.24
N LEU A 504 -14.27 -8.32 -5.21
CA LEU A 504 -14.84 -9.40 -4.38
C LEU A 504 -16.01 -8.90 -3.53
N GLY A 505 -15.91 -7.68 -2.98
CA GLY A 505 -16.97 -7.06 -2.19
C GLY A 505 -18.28 -6.96 -2.95
N LYS A 506 -18.21 -6.51 -4.21
CA LYS A 506 -19.38 -6.47 -5.10
C LYS A 506 -19.94 -7.87 -5.45
N GLY A 507 -19.17 -8.93 -5.21
CA GLY A 507 -19.65 -10.31 -5.29
C GLY A 507 -20.50 -10.71 -4.08
N LEU A 508 -20.14 -10.22 -2.89
CA LEU A 508 -20.82 -10.51 -1.62
C LEU A 508 -22.17 -9.78 -1.47
N GLU A 509 -22.40 -8.71 -2.25
CA GLU A 509 -23.67 -7.97 -2.24
C GLU A 509 -24.80 -8.66 -3.01
N ARG A 510 -24.52 -9.79 -3.69
CA ARG A 510 -25.55 -10.56 -4.37
C ARG A 510 -26.17 -11.55 -3.36
N PRO A 511 -27.47 -11.42 -3.05
CA PRO A 511 -28.16 -12.36 -2.17
C PRO A 511 -28.29 -13.75 -2.77
#